data_AF-A0A2M8LRQ1-F1
#
_entry.id   AF-A0A2M8LRQ1-F1
#
_cell.length_a   1.000
_cell.length_b   1.000
_cell.length_c   1.000
_cell.angle_alpha   90.00
_cell.angle_beta   90.00
_cell.angle_gamma   90.00
#
_symmetry.space_group_name_H-M   'P 1'
#
loop_
_entity.id
_entity.type
_entity.pdbx_description
1 polymer ?
#
loop_
_entity_poly.entity_id
_entity_poly.type
_entity_poly.pdbx_seq_one_letter_code
_entity_poly.pdbx_strand_id
1 'polypeptide(L)'
;MAPHPANGIPTRLSMWRRVREYAVPPSMIEKATARRAVGDWAGACAAARIDVDLDLRAVRDRHGTDVLTRLRADLRRLAPDLLRWHMPRIAPDGRLRPGLTVCLARYRDPGATPPQLVVRTPPAWADAGQRMSLTLWEGPGNGPFGHHPHPHPDRRFRLDLHRHLWDSARSGELARRCGADGAPPAAAPPGPPGRLPVHDSPWAVARWAAEAELLLRAEGRPRGAFTVRLGTRRRAVFELTAPDDSHAPVFRPPREALPPQEAAALPVLPEAAARVPPDLELLRAGLVTAGRLHPLVAAALAPHGPAPAAGPVTGTAPGPGDPHRVECRGETHRIALRHGVLTAVDHDPAQLRREELLVALGGPALPCLRVIDAAHRSPEALPAVRERLRHGDVAGALAVVEGLLGPDAVLRDGPLREELESAAARRVDHGLFRSGLVTVHPGAAVPGGGNAPGAGRSAAGRRPRPDRRTPSAPRRKRSSRARPRTGLTR
;
A
#
# COMPACT_ATOMS: atom_id res chain seq x y z
N MET A 1 -37.72 -5.07 9.16
CA MET A 1 -36.72 -6.12 8.80
C MET A 1 -35.75 -5.52 7.80
N ALA A 2 -34.54 -5.16 8.23
CA ALA A 2 -33.50 -4.68 7.32
C ALA A 2 -33.08 -5.84 6.41
N PRO A 3 -32.91 -5.62 5.09
CA PRO A 3 -32.46 -6.67 4.20
C PRO A 3 -31.04 -7.04 4.60
N HIS A 4 -30.85 -8.28 5.02
CA HIS A 4 -29.53 -8.88 5.20
C HIS A 4 -28.90 -8.95 3.80
N PRO A 5 -27.82 -8.21 3.47
CA PRO A 5 -27.24 -8.35 2.16
C PRO A 5 -26.54 -9.71 2.09
N ALA A 6 -27.13 -10.62 1.32
CA ALA A 6 -26.58 -11.94 1.00
C ALA A 6 -25.32 -11.89 0.10
N ASN A 7 -24.48 -10.86 0.24
CA ASN A 7 -23.24 -10.68 -0.49
C ASN A 7 -22.12 -10.36 0.50
N GLY A 8 -21.10 -11.21 0.57
CA GLY A 8 -19.92 -10.99 1.41
C GLY A 8 -19.25 -9.64 1.14
N ILE A 9 -18.49 -9.14 2.13
CA ILE A 9 -17.77 -7.87 2.04
C ILE A 9 -16.94 -7.84 0.75
N PRO A 10 -17.12 -6.83 -0.14
CA PRO A 10 -16.33 -6.72 -1.36
C PRO A 10 -14.83 -6.83 -1.10
N THR A 11 -14.10 -7.61 -1.92
CA THR A 11 -12.66 -7.90 -1.74
C THR A 11 -11.82 -6.64 -1.51
N ARG A 12 -12.18 -5.54 -2.19
CA ARG A 12 -11.55 -4.23 -2.02
C ARG A 12 -11.74 -3.65 -0.61
N LEU A 13 -12.95 -3.69 -0.05
CA LEU A 13 -13.22 -3.18 1.29
C LEU A 13 -12.54 -4.07 2.35
N SER A 14 -12.54 -5.38 2.13
CA SER A 14 -11.76 -6.33 2.94
C SER A 14 -10.25 -6.02 2.90
N MET A 15 -9.71 -5.69 1.73
CA MET A 15 -8.33 -5.20 1.59
C MET A 15 -8.11 -3.93 2.40
N TRP A 16 -8.95 -2.90 2.27
CA TRP A 16 -8.77 -1.64 2.99
C TRP A 16 -8.90 -1.77 4.51
N ARG A 17 -9.72 -2.70 5.01
CA ARG A 17 -9.75 -3.06 6.44
C ARG A 17 -8.40 -3.61 6.92
N ARG A 18 -7.80 -4.56 6.18
CA ARG A 18 -6.45 -5.07 6.50
C ARG A 18 -5.38 -4.00 6.40
N VAL A 19 -5.44 -3.13 5.39
CA VAL A 19 -4.50 -2.01 5.24
C VAL A 19 -4.57 -1.07 6.44
N ARG A 20 -5.76 -0.77 6.98
CA ARG A 20 -5.89 0.02 8.21
C ARG A 20 -5.20 -0.64 9.38
N GLU A 21 -5.41 -1.94 9.54
CA GLU A 21 -4.89 -2.69 10.68
C GLU A 21 -3.36 -2.80 10.65
N TYR A 22 -2.77 -3.08 9.48
CA TYR A 22 -1.36 -3.47 9.37
C TYR A 22 -0.45 -2.43 8.70
N ALA A 23 -0.96 -1.62 7.76
CA ALA A 23 -0.11 -0.70 7.01
C ALA A 23 0.19 0.61 7.75
N VAL A 24 -0.75 1.07 8.57
CA VAL A 24 -0.64 2.28 9.40
C VAL A 24 -1.21 1.98 10.80
N PRO A 25 -0.51 1.17 11.63
CA PRO A 25 -1.01 0.77 12.94
C PRO A 25 -1.12 1.97 13.91
N PRO A 26 -1.96 1.91 14.95
CA PRO A 26 -2.13 3.00 15.92
C PRO A 26 -0.81 3.50 16.53
N SER A 27 0.09 2.59 16.87
CA SER A 27 1.41 2.93 17.42
C SER A 27 2.28 3.76 16.46
N MET A 28 2.11 3.61 15.14
CA MET A 28 2.77 4.46 14.14
C MET A 28 2.18 5.87 14.16
N ILE A 29 0.85 5.99 14.20
CA ILE A 29 0.14 7.29 14.24
C ILE A 29 0.53 8.06 15.50
N GLU A 30 0.54 7.39 16.65
CA GLU A 30 0.94 7.97 17.94
C GLU A 30 2.38 8.49 17.90
N LYS A 31 3.34 7.65 17.47
CA LYS A 31 4.76 8.02 17.38
C LYS A 31 4.97 9.16 16.38
N ALA A 32 4.38 9.09 15.19
CA ALA A 32 4.50 10.13 14.18
C ALA A 32 3.88 11.45 14.67
N THR A 33 2.71 11.40 15.31
CA THR A 33 2.03 12.57 15.86
C THR A 33 2.82 13.22 16.98
N ALA A 34 3.35 12.44 17.93
CA ALA A 34 4.19 12.97 19.00
C ALA A 34 5.44 13.69 18.46
N ARG A 35 6.10 13.11 17.44
CA ARG A 35 7.26 13.73 16.77
C ARG A 35 6.90 15.02 16.04
N ARG A 36 5.77 15.05 15.33
CA ARG A 36 5.27 16.27 14.68
C ARG A 36 4.94 17.38 15.66
N ALA A 37 4.34 17.04 16.80
CA ALA A 37 3.93 18.02 17.81
C ALA A 37 5.11 18.83 18.37
N VAL A 38 6.30 18.22 18.43
CA VAL A 38 7.55 18.89 18.86
C VAL A 38 8.37 19.46 17.69
N GLY A 39 7.83 19.41 16.46
CA GLY A 39 8.51 19.92 15.25
C GLY A 39 9.56 18.99 14.63
N ASP A 40 9.72 17.77 15.13
CA ASP A 40 10.63 16.74 14.62
C ASP A 40 10.03 16.01 13.42
N TRP A 41 10.00 16.68 12.27
CA TRP A 41 9.46 16.13 11.02
C TRP A 41 10.26 14.92 10.52
N ALA A 42 11.58 14.89 10.76
CA ALA A 42 12.44 13.77 10.35
C ALA A 42 12.16 12.52 11.20
N GLY A 43 12.03 12.67 12.52
CA GLY A 43 11.59 11.60 13.42
C GLY A 43 10.17 11.14 13.13
N ALA A 44 9.27 12.03 12.71
CA ALA A 44 7.94 11.64 12.24
C ALA A 44 8.02 10.78 10.96
N CYS A 45 8.85 11.18 9.98
CA CYS A 45 9.11 10.38 8.78
C CYS A 45 9.66 9.00 9.13
N ALA A 46 10.64 8.92 10.03
CA ALA A 46 11.20 7.65 10.49
C ALA A 46 10.13 6.74 11.13
N ALA A 47 9.25 7.29 11.98
CA ALA A 47 8.14 6.56 12.59
C ALA A 47 7.17 5.99 11.54
N ALA A 48 6.95 6.70 10.44
CA ALA A 48 6.10 6.27 9.32
C ALA A 48 6.83 5.43 8.26
N ARG A 49 8.10 5.06 8.51
CA ARG A 49 8.98 4.31 7.58
C ARG A 49 9.20 5.06 6.25
N ILE A 50 9.42 6.37 6.36
CA ILE A 50 9.85 7.24 5.27
C ILE A 50 11.30 7.64 5.54
N ASP A 51 12.19 7.21 4.64
CA ASP A 51 13.59 7.58 4.63
C ASP A 51 13.73 8.99 4.07
N VAL A 52 14.47 9.87 4.75
CA VAL A 52 14.65 11.26 4.34
C VAL A 52 15.95 11.38 3.53
N ASP A 53 15.82 11.58 2.23
CA ASP A 53 16.93 11.80 1.29
C ASP A 53 16.89 13.27 0.82
N LEU A 54 16.98 14.20 1.80
CA LEU A 54 16.97 15.65 1.59
C LEU A 54 18.20 16.28 2.23
N ASP A 55 19.01 16.95 1.41
CA ASP A 55 20.07 17.83 1.89
C ASP A 55 19.60 19.29 1.81
N LEU A 56 19.11 19.82 2.93
CA LEU A 56 18.59 21.19 3.00
C LEU A 56 19.66 22.25 2.74
N ARG A 57 20.94 21.95 3.00
CA ARG A 57 22.06 22.85 2.70
C ARG A 57 22.29 22.89 1.20
N ALA A 58 22.39 21.74 0.55
CA ALA A 58 22.49 21.65 -0.90
C ALA A 58 21.27 22.23 -1.63
N VAL A 59 20.08 22.18 -1.02
CA VAL A 59 18.88 22.87 -1.57
C VAL A 59 19.03 24.37 -1.50
N ARG A 60 19.46 24.93 -0.37
CA ARG A 60 19.70 26.38 -0.23
C ARG A 60 20.75 26.87 -1.22
N ASP A 61 21.84 26.13 -1.34
CA ASP A 61 22.98 26.54 -2.15
C ASP A 61 22.63 26.49 -3.65
N ARG A 62 21.72 25.60 -4.08
CA ARG A 62 21.30 25.46 -5.50
C ARG A 62 20.05 26.24 -5.88
N HIS A 63 19.08 26.38 -4.97
CA HIS A 63 17.74 26.96 -5.24
C HIS A 63 17.44 28.22 -4.41
N GLY A 64 18.39 28.68 -3.61
CA GLY A 64 18.25 29.86 -2.79
C GLY A 64 17.39 29.68 -1.52
N THR A 65 17.31 30.76 -0.76
CA THR A 65 16.64 30.79 0.56
C THR A 65 15.12 30.70 0.45
N ASP A 66 14.52 31.20 -0.62
CA ASP A 66 13.07 31.22 -0.80
C ASP A 66 12.50 29.80 -0.97
N VAL A 67 13.10 29.00 -1.86
CA VAL A 67 12.74 27.58 -2.04
C VAL A 67 12.96 26.81 -0.75
N LEU A 68 14.10 27.01 -0.07
CA LEU A 68 14.37 26.36 1.21
C LEU A 68 13.29 26.72 2.25
N THR A 69 12.87 27.98 2.33
CA THR A 69 11.87 28.44 3.29
C THR A 69 10.51 27.77 3.05
N ARG A 70 10.08 27.73 1.79
CA ARG A 70 8.84 27.02 1.39
C ARG A 70 8.92 25.52 1.66
N LEU A 71 10.06 24.89 1.36
CA LEU A 71 10.31 23.48 1.65
C LEU A 71 10.23 23.20 3.17
N ARG A 72 10.90 23.99 4.01
CA ARG A 72 10.86 23.82 5.47
C ARG A 72 9.45 24.01 6.02
N ALA A 73 8.67 24.94 5.46
CA ALA A 73 7.27 25.13 5.84
C ALA A 73 6.42 23.88 5.52
N ASP A 74 6.60 23.29 4.33
CA ASP A 74 5.92 22.05 3.94
C ASP A 74 6.34 20.86 4.82
N LEU A 75 7.64 20.71 5.13
CA LEU A 75 8.15 19.64 5.98
C LEU A 75 7.60 19.71 7.41
N ARG A 76 7.44 20.91 7.98
CA ARG A 76 6.82 21.10 9.31
C ARG A 76 5.35 20.68 9.36
N ARG A 77 4.65 20.72 8.21
CA ARG A 77 3.23 20.37 8.09
C ARG A 77 3.01 18.92 7.67
N LEU A 78 4.07 18.19 7.31
CA LEU A 78 3.99 16.82 6.84
C LEU A 78 3.49 15.89 7.95
N ALA A 79 2.37 15.22 7.68
CA ALA A 79 1.86 14.05 8.38
C ALA A 79 2.23 12.78 7.59
N PRO A 80 3.37 12.13 7.88
CA PRO A 80 3.89 11.05 7.06
C PRO A 80 3.11 9.73 7.24
N ASP A 81 2.49 9.54 8.40
CA ASP A 81 1.51 8.48 8.68
C ASP A 81 0.23 8.64 7.85
N LEU A 82 -0.29 9.87 7.74
CA LEU A 82 -1.40 10.20 6.84
C LEU A 82 -1.00 10.02 5.36
N LEU A 83 0.18 10.50 4.96
CA LEU A 83 0.72 10.28 3.61
C LEU A 83 0.77 8.79 3.28
N ARG A 84 1.35 7.97 4.17
CA ARG A 84 1.45 6.51 4.00
C ARG A 84 0.08 5.86 3.82
N TRP A 85 -0.94 6.33 4.54
CA TRP A 85 -2.30 5.83 4.41
C TRP A 85 -2.84 6.04 2.98
N HIS A 86 -2.66 7.25 2.43
CA HIS A 86 -3.19 7.64 1.11
C HIS A 86 -2.29 7.28 -0.09
N MET A 87 -1.10 6.72 0.15
CA MET A 87 -0.22 6.31 -0.94
C MET A 87 -0.84 5.20 -1.81
N PRO A 88 -0.59 5.20 -3.14
CA PRO A 88 -1.21 4.22 -4.04
C PRO A 88 -0.84 2.78 -3.69
N ARG A 89 -1.82 1.88 -3.78
CA ARG A 89 -1.69 0.46 -3.37
C ARG A 89 -2.12 -0.50 -4.47
N ILE A 90 -1.60 -1.73 -4.41
CA ILE A 90 -1.96 -2.84 -5.29
C ILE A 90 -2.84 -3.84 -4.56
N ALA A 91 -3.88 -4.33 -5.24
CA ALA A 91 -4.73 -5.41 -4.78
C ALA A 91 -4.07 -6.78 -5.05
N PRO A 92 -4.47 -7.86 -4.34
CA PRO A 92 -5.45 -7.90 -3.26
C PRO A 92 -4.87 -7.60 -1.87
N ASP A 93 -3.54 -7.53 -1.75
CA ASP A 93 -2.85 -7.47 -0.46
C ASP A 93 -2.78 -6.04 0.11
N GLY A 94 -3.04 -5.01 -0.69
CA GLY A 94 -3.02 -3.62 -0.23
C GLY A 94 -1.62 -3.09 0.04
N ARG A 95 -0.59 -3.70 -0.54
CA ARG A 95 0.80 -3.22 -0.50
C ARG A 95 0.94 -1.91 -1.27
N LEU A 96 1.84 -1.03 -0.83
CA LEU A 96 2.26 0.15 -1.57
C LEU A 96 2.69 -0.27 -2.98
N ARG A 97 2.22 0.48 -3.98
CA ARG A 97 2.58 0.24 -5.38
C ARG A 97 4.08 0.53 -5.54
N PRO A 98 4.90 -0.42 -6.01
CA PRO A 98 6.33 -0.22 -6.15
C PRO A 98 6.69 0.68 -7.34
N GLY A 99 7.89 1.25 -7.28
CA GLY A 99 8.52 2.01 -8.37
C GLY A 99 7.87 3.35 -8.69
N LEU A 100 7.09 3.95 -7.79
CA LEU A 100 6.43 5.23 -8.02
C LEU A 100 7.31 6.41 -7.65
N THR A 101 7.18 7.52 -8.39
CA THR A 101 7.55 8.86 -7.94
C THR A 101 6.28 9.71 -7.89
N VAL A 102 5.91 10.18 -6.71
CA VAL A 102 4.66 10.92 -6.44
C VAL A 102 5.01 12.33 -5.99
N CYS A 103 4.43 13.34 -6.66
CA CYS A 103 4.65 14.74 -6.31
C CYS A 103 3.83 15.13 -5.07
N LEU A 104 4.48 15.72 -4.07
CA LEU A 104 3.84 16.29 -2.87
C LEU A 104 3.73 17.81 -2.94
N ALA A 105 4.74 18.50 -3.47
CA ALA A 105 4.72 19.96 -3.64
C ALA A 105 5.61 20.37 -4.80
N ARG A 106 5.30 21.52 -5.43
CA ARG A 106 6.07 22.12 -6.51
C ARG A 106 6.51 23.51 -6.09
N TYR A 107 7.79 23.81 -6.19
CA TYR A 107 8.35 25.13 -5.88
C TYR A 107 8.62 25.84 -7.21
N ARG A 108 7.61 26.54 -7.70
CA ARG A 108 7.72 27.29 -8.97
C ARG A 108 8.57 28.52 -8.77
N ASP A 109 9.63 28.62 -9.58
CA ASP A 109 10.35 29.87 -9.83
C ASP A 109 10.34 30.15 -11.35
N PRO A 110 10.24 31.42 -11.78
CA PRO A 110 10.24 31.76 -13.19
C PRO A 110 11.54 31.31 -13.89
N GLY A 111 11.44 30.67 -15.06
CA GLY A 111 12.57 30.42 -15.96
C GLY A 111 13.33 29.09 -15.80
N ALA A 112 13.00 28.24 -14.82
CA ALA A 112 13.64 26.93 -14.63
C ALA A 112 12.62 25.79 -14.44
N THR A 113 13.06 24.53 -14.60
CA THR A 113 12.23 23.37 -14.22
C THR A 113 12.05 23.41 -12.71
N PRO A 114 10.81 23.55 -12.19
CA PRO A 114 10.61 23.80 -10.77
C PRO A 114 10.94 22.57 -9.95
N PRO A 115 11.77 22.68 -8.89
CA PRO A 115 12.02 21.56 -8.00
C PRO A 115 10.72 21.10 -7.32
N GLN A 116 10.58 19.80 -7.15
CA GLN A 116 9.38 19.16 -6.62
C GLN A 116 9.75 18.32 -5.40
N LEU A 117 9.07 18.55 -4.28
CA LEU A 117 9.11 17.60 -3.17
C LEU A 117 8.37 16.34 -3.60
N VAL A 118 9.04 15.21 -3.60
CA VAL A 118 8.49 13.93 -4.03
C VAL A 118 8.65 12.85 -2.96
N VAL A 119 7.71 11.92 -2.96
CA VAL A 119 7.86 10.63 -2.26
C VAL A 119 8.02 9.52 -3.30
N ARG A 120 8.95 8.60 -3.06
CA ARG A 120 9.20 7.45 -3.94
C ARG A 120 8.96 6.14 -3.24
N THR A 121 8.46 5.16 -3.98
CA THR A 121 8.43 3.77 -3.56
C THR A 121 9.51 2.99 -4.30
N PRO A 122 10.28 2.14 -3.62
CA PRO A 122 11.31 1.33 -4.25
C PRO A 122 10.74 0.39 -5.33
N PRO A 123 11.57 -0.10 -6.27
CA PRO A 123 11.16 -1.11 -7.25
C PRO A 123 10.68 -2.39 -6.55
N ALA A 124 9.93 -3.23 -7.28
CA ALA A 124 9.25 -4.39 -6.70
C ALA A 124 10.18 -5.42 -6.03
N TRP A 125 11.43 -5.52 -6.49
CA TRP A 125 12.44 -6.40 -5.89
C TRP A 125 13.03 -5.84 -4.58
N ALA A 126 12.86 -4.54 -4.31
CA ALA A 126 13.41 -3.83 -3.15
C ALA A 126 12.32 -3.22 -2.25
N ASP A 127 11.06 -3.64 -2.38
CA ASP A 127 9.91 -3.04 -1.69
C ASP A 127 9.65 -3.58 -0.27
N ALA A 128 10.66 -4.22 0.28
CA ALA A 128 10.70 -4.74 1.63
C ALA A 128 10.42 -3.64 2.67
N GLY A 129 9.75 -4.03 3.75
CA GLY A 129 9.37 -3.08 4.80
C GLY A 129 8.36 -2.02 4.36
N GLN A 130 7.91 -2.04 3.09
CA GLN A 130 7.00 -1.06 2.51
C GLN A 130 7.47 0.36 2.81
N ARG A 131 8.78 0.59 2.66
CA ARG A 131 9.42 1.87 2.92
C ARG A 131 9.22 2.82 1.74
N MET A 132 9.35 4.10 2.02
CA MET A 132 9.30 5.17 1.02
C MET A 132 10.47 6.11 1.24
N SER A 133 10.88 6.85 0.21
CA SER A 133 11.90 7.89 0.37
C SER A 133 11.32 9.26 0.05
N LEU A 134 11.55 10.24 0.92
CA LEU A 134 11.22 11.64 0.70
C LEU A 134 12.46 12.36 0.14
N THR A 135 12.33 12.97 -1.03
CA THR A 135 13.46 13.63 -1.71
C THR A 135 13.01 14.82 -2.55
N LEU A 136 13.97 15.60 -3.06
CA LEU A 136 13.71 16.70 -3.98
C LEU A 136 14.03 16.24 -5.41
N TRP A 137 13.03 16.33 -6.29
CA TRP A 137 13.20 16.08 -7.72
C TRP A 137 13.46 17.40 -8.44
N GLU A 138 14.55 17.47 -9.21
CA GLU A 138 15.06 18.72 -9.80
C GLU A 138 15.05 18.72 -11.35
N GLY A 139 14.38 17.75 -11.96
CA GLY A 139 14.36 17.58 -13.41
C GLY A 139 14.84 16.19 -13.86
N PRO A 140 14.76 15.92 -15.18
CA PRO A 140 15.41 14.76 -15.78
C PRO A 140 16.93 14.95 -15.73
N GLY A 141 17.56 14.47 -14.67
CA GLY A 141 19.02 14.45 -14.51
C GLY A 141 19.49 13.14 -13.87
N ASN A 142 20.78 12.83 -14.04
CA ASN A 142 21.47 11.64 -13.50
C ASN A 142 21.70 11.75 -11.98
N GLY A 143 20.63 11.93 -11.20
CA GLY A 143 20.72 11.85 -9.74
C GLY A 143 21.06 10.42 -9.26
N PRO A 144 21.36 10.23 -7.96
CA PRO A 144 21.74 8.93 -7.37
C PRO A 144 20.66 7.83 -7.54
N PHE A 145 19.46 8.22 -7.96
CA PHE A 145 18.34 7.34 -8.29
C PHE A 145 18.19 7.09 -9.80
N GLY A 146 19.25 7.21 -10.60
CA GLY A 146 19.24 6.92 -12.04
C GLY A 146 18.73 5.51 -12.40
N HIS A 147 18.71 4.60 -11.41
CA HIS A 147 18.19 3.24 -11.52
C HIS A 147 16.72 3.07 -11.07
N HIS A 148 16.00 4.15 -10.74
CA HIS A 148 14.60 4.09 -10.34
C HIS A 148 13.68 3.87 -11.56
N PRO A 149 12.76 2.87 -11.57
CA PRO A 149 11.97 2.51 -12.75
C PRO A 149 11.12 3.65 -13.33
N HIS A 150 10.62 4.54 -12.47
CA HIS A 150 9.88 5.73 -12.88
C HIS A 150 10.54 6.95 -12.22
N PRO A 151 11.57 7.54 -12.85
CA PRO A 151 12.38 8.59 -12.23
C PRO A 151 11.64 9.94 -12.16
N HIS A 152 10.60 10.12 -12.97
CA HIS A 152 9.80 11.34 -13.05
C HIS A 152 8.48 11.22 -12.28
N PRO A 153 7.96 12.33 -11.72
CA PRO A 153 6.64 12.34 -11.09
C PRO A 153 5.53 11.84 -12.01
N ASP A 154 4.76 10.85 -11.53
CA ASP A 154 3.65 10.27 -12.29
C ASP A 154 2.47 11.25 -12.35
N ARG A 155 1.99 11.55 -13.57
CA ARG A 155 0.86 12.46 -13.81
C ARG A 155 -0.45 11.96 -13.18
N ARG A 156 -0.57 10.67 -12.89
CA ARG A 156 -1.74 10.05 -12.24
C ARG A 156 -1.76 10.29 -10.73
N PHE A 157 -0.60 10.47 -10.10
CA PHE A 157 -0.46 10.54 -8.65
C PHE A 157 0.07 11.92 -8.25
N ARG A 158 -0.86 12.89 -8.20
CA ARG A 158 -0.61 14.32 -7.96
C ARG A 158 -1.05 14.74 -6.55
N LEU A 159 -0.27 14.37 -5.53
CA LEU A 159 -0.55 14.76 -4.16
C LEU A 159 -0.22 16.23 -3.86
N ASP A 160 0.47 16.92 -4.79
CA ASP A 160 0.60 18.37 -4.83
C ASP A 160 -0.74 19.09 -4.97
N LEU A 161 -1.69 18.48 -5.67
CA LEU A 161 -3.07 18.96 -5.76
C LEU A 161 -3.93 18.50 -4.56
N HIS A 162 -3.49 17.48 -3.82
CA HIS A 162 -4.25 16.82 -2.76
C HIS A 162 -3.54 16.93 -1.40
N ARG A 163 -3.12 18.15 -1.03
CA ARG A 163 -2.38 18.40 0.21
C ARG A 163 -3.09 17.88 1.46
N HIS A 164 -4.42 17.92 1.50
CA HIS A 164 -5.23 17.37 2.59
C HIS A 164 -4.99 15.87 2.90
N LEU A 165 -4.29 15.14 2.03
CA LEU A 165 -3.93 13.73 2.21
C LEU A 165 -2.55 13.53 2.88
N TRP A 166 -1.83 14.60 3.21
CA TRP A 166 -0.51 14.52 3.84
C TRP A 166 -0.11 15.76 4.66
N ASP A 167 -0.70 16.92 4.40
CA ASP A 167 -0.48 18.17 5.11
C ASP A 167 -1.49 18.26 6.27
N SER A 168 -1.00 18.20 7.52
CA SER A 168 -1.87 18.22 8.69
C SER A 168 -2.64 19.52 8.85
N ALA A 169 -2.14 20.64 8.33
CA ALA A 169 -2.83 21.92 8.39
C ALA A 169 -3.96 22.01 7.34
N ARG A 170 -3.95 21.14 6.32
CA ARG A 170 -4.98 21.10 5.26
C ARG A 170 -5.87 19.86 5.32
N SER A 171 -5.69 18.97 6.29
CA SER A 171 -6.47 17.72 6.37
C SER A 171 -7.98 17.96 6.49
N GLY A 172 -8.39 19.08 7.09
CA GLY A 172 -9.79 19.49 7.20
C GLY A 172 -10.50 19.66 5.85
N GLU A 173 -9.77 19.88 4.75
CA GLU A 173 -10.38 19.99 3.43
C GLU A 173 -10.90 18.66 2.89
N LEU A 174 -10.50 17.53 3.48
CA LEU A 174 -10.89 16.20 3.03
C LEU A 174 -12.41 16.09 2.84
N ALA A 175 -13.20 16.62 3.79
CA ALA A 175 -14.65 16.53 3.78
C ALA A 175 -15.27 17.19 2.54
N ARG A 176 -14.87 18.43 2.26
CA ARG A 176 -15.25 19.16 1.03
C ARG A 176 -14.78 18.46 -0.24
N ARG A 177 -13.54 17.96 -0.23
CA ARG A 177 -12.87 17.36 -1.40
C ARG A 177 -13.52 16.04 -1.79
N CYS A 178 -13.96 15.24 -0.81
CA CYS A 178 -14.62 13.96 -1.03
C CYS A 178 -16.16 14.04 -1.12
N GLY A 179 -16.74 15.23 -0.93
CA GLY A 179 -18.18 15.44 -0.95
C GLY A 179 -18.89 14.86 0.28
N ALA A 180 -18.21 14.81 1.44
CA ALA A 180 -18.85 14.46 2.71
C ALA A 180 -19.80 15.56 3.18
N ASP A 181 -19.52 16.83 2.89
CA ASP A 181 -20.29 18.03 3.31
C ASP A 181 -21.71 18.14 2.70
N GLY A 182 -22.21 17.09 2.06
CA GLY A 182 -23.61 16.95 1.71
C GLY A 182 -24.11 17.81 0.54
N ALA A 183 -23.29 18.67 -0.08
CA ALA A 183 -23.72 19.47 -1.23
C ALA A 183 -24.10 18.55 -2.41
N PRO A 184 -25.40 18.39 -2.75
CA PRO A 184 -25.79 17.61 -3.90
C PRO A 184 -25.28 18.33 -5.17
N PRO A 185 -24.79 17.60 -6.18
CA PRO A 185 -24.43 18.23 -7.44
C PRO A 185 -25.67 18.89 -8.04
N ALA A 186 -25.54 20.13 -8.54
CA ALA A 186 -26.64 20.91 -9.12
C ALA A 186 -27.31 20.23 -10.33
N ALA A 187 -26.62 19.26 -10.95
CA ALA A 187 -27.15 18.37 -11.97
C ALA A 187 -26.53 16.97 -11.81
N ALA A 188 -27.25 15.92 -12.22
CA ALA A 188 -26.69 14.58 -12.28
C ALA A 188 -25.50 14.59 -13.26
N PRO A 189 -24.27 14.28 -12.80
CA PRO A 189 -23.13 14.31 -13.68
C PRO A 189 -23.25 13.20 -14.74
N PRO A 190 -22.71 13.39 -15.95
CA PRO A 190 -22.74 12.33 -16.96
C PRO A 190 -22.04 11.09 -16.40
N GLY A 191 -22.74 9.96 -16.46
CA GLY A 191 -22.19 8.68 -16.00
C GLY A 191 -20.95 8.29 -16.81
N PRO A 192 -19.98 7.57 -16.22
CA PRO A 192 -18.85 7.05 -16.97
C PRO A 192 -19.35 6.16 -18.13
N PRO A 193 -18.82 6.28 -19.35
CA PRO A 193 -19.36 5.60 -20.51
C PRO A 193 -19.16 4.08 -20.42
N GLY A 194 -20.24 3.30 -20.23
CA GLY A 194 -20.26 1.83 -20.26
C GLY A 194 -20.24 1.13 -18.88
N ARG A 195 -20.75 -0.11 -18.82
CA ARG A 195 -20.82 -0.94 -17.60
C ARG A 195 -19.39 -1.18 -17.07
N LEU A 196 -19.06 -0.61 -15.92
CA LEU A 196 -17.77 -0.81 -15.26
C LEU A 196 -17.81 -2.11 -14.46
N PRO A 197 -16.69 -2.83 -14.31
CA PRO A 197 -16.65 -4.02 -13.47
C PRO A 197 -17.09 -3.67 -12.05
N VAL A 198 -17.97 -4.50 -11.46
CA VAL A 198 -18.55 -4.34 -10.11
C VAL A 198 -17.49 -4.40 -8.99
N HIS A 199 -16.23 -4.67 -9.33
CA HIS A 199 -15.11 -4.84 -8.38
C HIS A 199 -14.24 -3.58 -8.20
N ASP A 200 -14.53 -2.48 -8.89
CA ASP A 200 -13.77 -1.22 -8.80
C ASP A 200 -14.32 -0.26 -7.73
N SER A 201 -13.43 0.56 -7.16
CA SER A 201 -13.79 1.70 -6.31
C SER A 201 -14.83 2.58 -7.00
N PRO A 202 -15.89 3.03 -6.29
CA PRO A 202 -16.87 3.92 -6.86
C PRO A 202 -16.19 5.22 -7.33
N TRP A 203 -16.66 5.72 -8.46
CA TRP A 203 -16.16 6.95 -9.05
C TRP A 203 -16.72 8.17 -8.32
N ALA A 204 -15.87 9.15 -8.03
CA ALA A 204 -16.27 10.43 -7.44
C ALA A 204 -16.73 11.42 -8.53
N VAL A 205 -17.63 10.99 -9.42
CA VAL A 205 -18.01 11.73 -10.64
C VAL A 205 -18.51 13.15 -10.32
N ALA A 206 -19.28 13.30 -9.24
CA ALA A 206 -19.78 14.60 -8.77
C ALA A 206 -18.66 15.61 -8.41
N ARG A 207 -17.43 15.13 -8.18
CA ARG A 207 -16.27 15.98 -7.84
C ARG A 207 -15.34 16.26 -9.02
N TRP A 208 -15.50 15.55 -10.15
CA TRP A 208 -14.56 15.63 -11.26
C TRP A 208 -14.43 17.04 -11.84
N ALA A 209 -15.52 17.83 -11.91
CA ALA A 209 -15.45 19.20 -12.43
C ALA A 209 -14.55 20.10 -11.58
N ALA A 210 -14.80 20.16 -10.27
CA ALA A 210 -14.01 20.96 -9.33
C ALA A 210 -12.53 20.51 -9.26
N GLU A 211 -12.29 19.20 -9.34
CA GLU A 211 -10.93 18.66 -9.34
C GLU A 211 -10.21 18.89 -10.68
N ALA A 212 -10.92 18.81 -11.81
CA ALA A 212 -10.37 19.10 -13.12
C ALA A 212 -10.02 20.59 -13.26
N GLU A 213 -10.80 21.48 -12.67
CA GLU A 213 -10.50 22.90 -12.62
C GLU A 213 -9.18 23.18 -11.90
N LEU A 214 -8.96 22.55 -10.73
CA LEU A 214 -7.70 22.66 -10.00
C LEU A 214 -6.51 22.07 -10.77
N LEU A 215 -6.72 20.92 -11.45
CA LEU A 215 -5.73 20.33 -12.34
C LEU A 215 -5.35 21.29 -13.48
N LEU A 216 -6.32 21.83 -14.20
CA LEU A 216 -6.08 22.70 -15.34
C LEU A 216 -5.37 23.99 -14.93
N ARG A 217 -5.82 24.66 -13.85
CA ARG A 217 -5.13 25.82 -13.28
C ARG A 217 -3.68 25.50 -12.93
N ALA A 218 -3.44 24.32 -12.33
CA ALA A 218 -2.10 23.87 -12.02
C ALA A 218 -1.25 23.56 -13.26
N GLU A 219 -1.85 23.30 -14.42
CA GLU A 219 -1.16 23.19 -15.71
C GLU A 219 -1.08 24.53 -16.47
N GLY A 220 -1.46 25.65 -15.84
CA GLY A 220 -1.45 26.98 -16.46
C GLY A 220 -2.57 27.19 -17.48
N ARG A 221 -3.64 26.39 -17.40
CA ARG A 221 -4.78 26.44 -18.32
C ARG A 221 -6.03 26.88 -17.55
N PRO A 222 -6.70 27.98 -17.92
CA PRO A 222 -7.92 28.41 -17.23
C PRO A 222 -9.07 27.42 -17.47
N ARG A 223 -9.18 26.86 -18.69
CA ARG A 223 -10.16 25.84 -19.10
C ARG A 223 -9.54 24.89 -20.13
N GLY A 224 -10.27 23.84 -20.50
CA GLY A 224 -9.87 22.93 -21.58
C GLY A 224 -10.21 21.46 -21.33
N ALA A 225 -9.70 20.61 -22.22
CA ALA A 225 -9.90 19.17 -22.14
C ALA A 225 -8.97 18.50 -21.11
N PHE A 226 -9.48 17.46 -20.46
CA PHE A 226 -8.75 16.61 -19.52
C PHE A 226 -9.18 15.15 -19.71
N THR A 227 -8.39 14.22 -19.17
CA THR A 227 -8.70 12.79 -19.22
C THR A 227 -8.98 12.20 -17.85
N VAL A 228 -9.87 11.22 -17.80
CA VAL A 228 -10.08 10.36 -16.62
C VAL A 228 -9.69 8.94 -17.00
N ARG A 229 -8.77 8.35 -16.25
CA ARG A 229 -8.34 6.96 -16.46
C ARG A 229 -9.36 6.01 -15.86
N LEU A 230 -10.06 5.25 -16.70
CA LEU A 230 -11.10 4.29 -16.31
C LEU A 230 -10.57 2.86 -16.11
N GLY A 231 -9.35 2.57 -16.56
CA GLY A 231 -8.72 1.25 -16.42
C GLY A 231 -7.28 1.22 -16.94
N THR A 232 -6.70 0.04 -17.12
CA THR A 232 -5.31 -0.11 -17.60
C THR A 232 -5.08 0.51 -18.97
N ARG A 233 -6.04 0.36 -19.90
CA ARG A 233 -5.99 0.90 -21.27
C ARG A 233 -7.21 1.73 -21.67
N ARG A 234 -8.07 2.07 -20.71
CA ARG A 234 -9.31 2.81 -20.95
C ARG A 234 -9.21 4.18 -20.30
N ARG A 235 -9.42 5.23 -21.09
CA ARG A 235 -9.49 6.63 -20.67
C ARG A 235 -10.72 7.26 -21.32
N ALA A 236 -11.36 8.17 -20.59
CA ALA A 236 -12.39 9.04 -21.13
C ALA A 236 -11.84 10.46 -21.21
N VAL A 237 -12.26 11.22 -22.23
CA VAL A 237 -11.90 12.62 -22.41
C VAL A 237 -13.12 13.47 -22.12
N PHE A 238 -12.93 14.56 -21.40
CA PHE A 238 -13.96 15.53 -21.08
C PHE A 238 -13.42 16.94 -21.26
N GLU A 239 -14.31 17.88 -21.51
CA GLU A 239 -14.04 19.32 -21.58
C GLU A 239 -14.64 19.99 -20.35
N LEU A 240 -13.84 20.79 -19.64
CA LEU A 240 -14.32 21.62 -18.55
C LEU A 240 -14.95 22.90 -19.13
N THR A 241 -16.21 23.14 -18.77
CA THR A 241 -16.98 24.30 -19.22
C THR A 241 -17.60 25.01 -18.03
N ALA A 242 -17.55 26.33 -18.01
CA ALA A 242 -18.34 27.17 -17.11
C ALA A 242 -18.88 28.35 -17.93
N PRO A 243 -20.14 28.78 -17.73
CA PRO A 243 -20.70 29.94 -18.41
C PRO A 243 -19.82 31.19 -18.24
N ASP A 244 -19.29 31.40 -17.03
CA ASP A 244 -18.32 32.43 -16.67
C ASP A 244 -17.48 31.99 -15.44
N ASP A 245 -16.67 32.89 -14.88
CA ASP A 245 -15.79 32.62 -13.74
C ASP A 245 -16.51 32.63 -12.37
N SER A 246 -17.78 33.03 -12.33
CA SER A 246 -18.62 33.07 -11.12
C SER A 246 -19.49 31.81 -10.97
N HIS A 247 -19.63 31.00 -12.03
CA HIS A 247 -20.42 29.78 -12.01
C HIS A 247 -19.61 28.54 -11.63
N ALA A 248 -20.26 27.60 -10.95
CA ALA A 248 -19.65 26.30 -10.66
C ALA A 248 -19.29 25.57 -11.97
N PRO A 249 -18.06 25.06 -12.12
CA PRO A 249 -17.65 24.38 -13.34
C PRO A 249 -18.43 23.08 -13.51
N VAL A 250 -18.74 22.76 -14.77
CA VAL A 250 -19.29 21.47 -15.20
C VAL A 250 -18.38 20.85 -16.26
N PHE A 251 -18.59 19.57 -16.58
CA PHE A 251 -17.85 18.92 -17.65
C PHE A 251 -18.78 18.18 -18.59
N ARG A 252 -18.37 18.07 -19.85
CA ARG A 252 -19.09 17.35 -20.91
C ARG A 252 -18.13 16.56 -21.78
N PRO A 253 -18.59 15.53 -22.51
CA PRO A 253 -17.79 14.94 -23.59
C PRO A 253 -17.39 16.00 -24.62
N PRO A 254 -16.20 15.88 -25.25
CA PRO A 254 -15.82 16.80 -26.32
C PRO A 254 -16.78 16.68 -27.51
N ARG A 255 -17.00 17.78 -28.24
CA ARG A 255 -17.86 17.80 -29.43
C ARG A 255 -17.35 16.86 -30.53
N GLU A 256 -16.03 16.75 -30.65
CA GLU A 256 -15.34 15.88 -31.59
C GLU A 256 -14.44 14.89 -30.85
N ALA A 257 -14.34 13.67 -31.36
CA ALA A 257 -13.46 12.66 -30.79
C ALA A 257 -11.99 13.03 -31.06
N LEU A 258 -11.23 13.27 -30.00
CA LEU A 258 -9.81 13.58 -30.11
C LEU A 258 -8.98 12.35 -30.51
N PRO A 259 -7.97 12.50 -31.39
CA PRO A 259 -7.02 11.45 -31.71
C PRO A 259 -6.36 10.86 -30.44
N PRO A 260 -6.03 9.55 -30.42
CA PRO A 260 -5.46 8.90 -29.24
C PRO A 260 -4.17 9.53 -28.69
N GLN A 261 -3.37 10.17 -29.56
CA GLN A 261 -2.12 10.85 -29.22
C GLN A 261 -2.39 12.17 -28.49
N GLU A 262 -3.31 12.99 -29.00
CA GLU A 262 -3.75 14.22 -28.35
C GLU A 262 -4.41 13.92 -27.01
N ALA A 263 -5.29 12.92 -26.96
CA ALA A 263 -5.90 12.45 -25.73
C ALA A 263 -4.87 11.93 -24.70
N ALA A 264 -3.71 11.44 -25.14
CA ALA A 264 -2.63 11.02 -24.24
C ALA A 264 -1.78 12.20 -23.72
N ALA A 265 -1.75 13.32 -24.44
CA ALA A 265 -1.04 14.54 -24.05
C ALA A 265 -1.82 15.42 -23.06
N LEU A 266 -3.15 15.25 -23.00
CA LEU A 266 -4.00 16.01 -22.08
C LEU A 266 -3.66 15.76 -20.60
N PRO A 267 -3.91 16.75 -19.72
CA PRO A 267 -3.87 16.55 -18.27
C PRO A 267 -4.75 15.38 -17.83
N VAL A 268 -4.24 14.58 -16.88
CA VAL A 268 -4.93 13.39 -16.35
C VAL A 268 -5.48 13.72 -14.97
N LEU A 269 -6.78 13.50 -14.76
CA LEU A 269 -7.41 13.63 -13.45
C LEU A 269 -6.72 12.68 -12.46
N PRO A 270 -6.17 13.20 -11.35
CA PRO A 270 -5.44 12.36 -10.41
C PRO A 270 -6.32 11.26 -9.80
N GLU A 271 -5.72 10.11 -9.48
CA GLU A 271 -6.48 8.96 -8.94
C GLU A 271 -7.26 9.34 -7.66
N ALA A 272 -6.65 10.17 -6.81
CA ALA A 272 -7.25 10.66 -5.57
C ALA A 272 -8.50 11.54 -5.78
N ALA A 273 -8.62 12.18 -6.94
CA ALA A 273 -9.80 12.95 -7.35
C ALA A 273 -10.82 12.09 -8.09
N ALA A 274 -10.35 11.08 -8.84
CA ALA A 274 -11.22 10.27 -9.68
C ALA A 274 -12.10 9.31 -8.85
N ARG A 275 -11.58 8.80 -7.73
CA ARG A 275 -12.20 7.76 -6.89
C ARG A 275 -12.77 8.32 -5.60
N VAL A 276 -13.80 7.65 -5.07
CA VAL A 276 -14.22 7.87 -3.68
C VAL A 276 -13.09 7.41 -2.74
N PRO A 277 -12.70 8.20 -1.73
CA PRO A 277 -11.68 7.80 -0.78
C PRO A 277 -12.07 6.55 0.02
N PRO A 278 -11.11 5.66 0.33
CA PRO A 278 -11.40 4.40 1.02
C PRO A 278 -12.05 4.59 2.39
N ASP A 279 -11.72 5.64 3.14
CA ASP A 279 -12.34 5.92 4.43
C ASP A 279 -13.85 6.19 4.30
N LEU A 280 -14.25 6.93 3.27
CA LEU A 280 -15.65 7.22 3.01
C LEU A 280 -16.41 5.97 2.50
N GLU A 281 -15.75 5.13 1.71
CA GLU A 281 -16.30 3.82 1.32
C GLU A 281 -16.56 2.93 2.55
N LEU A 282 -15.58 2.83 3.46
CA LEU A 282 -15.67 2.01 4.68
C LEU A 282 -16.73 2.53 5.67
N LEU A 283 -16.82 3.86 5.85
CA LEU A 283 -17.85 4.49 6.68
C LEU A 283 -19.25 4.24 6.12
N ARG A 284 -19.46 4.49 4.82
CA ARG A 284 -20.77 4.29 4.16
C ARG A 284 -21.21 2.82 4.19
N ALA A 285 -20.27 1.89 4.16
CA ALA A 285 -20.54 0.45 4.28
C ALA A 285 -20.73 -0.02 5.73
N GLY A 286 -20.59 0.86 6.74
CA GLY A 286 -20.70 0.49 8.15
C GLY A 286 -19.60 -0.44 8.65
N LEU A 287 -18.49 -0.57 7.92
CA LEU A 287 -17.40 -1.51 8.22
C LEU A 287 -16.39 -0.97 9.23
N VAL A 288 -16.40 0.35 9.46
CA VAL A 288 -15.52 1.09 10.36
C VAL A 288 -16.30 2.26 10.95
N THR A 289 -16.05 2.58 12.23
CA THR A 289 -16.58 3.78 12.89
C THR A 289 -15.58 4.94 12.83
N ALA A 290 -16.06 6.19 12.96
CA ALA A 290 -15.20 7.37 12.90
C ALA A 290 -14.02 7.32 13.89
N GLY A 291 -14.24 6.80 15.11
CA GLY A 291 -13.19 6.66 16.13
C GLY A 291 -12.09 5.64 15.77
N ARG A 292 -12.32 4.77 14.79
CA ARG A 292 -11.33 3.83 14.26
C ARG A 292 -10.62 4.37 13.01
N LEU A 293 -10.94 5.61 12.59
CA LEU A 293 -10.24 6.29 11.50
C LEU A 293 -8.90 6.88 11.95
N HIS A 294 -8.09 7.31 10.98
CA HIS A 294 -6.90 8.11 11.30
C HIS A 294 -7.37 9.43 11.94
N PRO A 295 -6.76 9.93 13.03
CA PRO A 295 -7.29 11.10 13.76
C PRO A 295 -7.57 12.32 12.89
N LEU A 296 -6.66 12.67 11.97
CA LEU A 296 -6.85 13.78 11.02
C LEU A 296 -8.00 13.54 10.02
N VAL A 297 -8.26 12.28 9.63
CA VAL A 297 -9.37 11.89 8.75
C VAL A 297 -10.68 11.90 9.54
N ALA A 298 -10.65 11.35 10.76
CA ALA A 298 -11.78 11.34 11.68
C ALA A 298 -12.25 12.76 11.95
N ALA A 299 -11.34 13.67 12.30
CA ALA A 299 -11.64 15.07 12.56
C ALA A 299 -12.26 15.77 11.34
N ALA A 300 -11.78 15.48 10.13
CA ALA A 300 -12.36 16.04 8.92
C ALA A 300 -13.76 15.49 8.62
N LEU A 301 -14.00 14.19 8.83
CA LEU A 301 -15.26 13.52 8.48
C LEU A 301 -16.29 13.49 9.63
N ALA A 302 -15.93 13.95 10.84
CA ALA A 302 -16.73 13.89 12.06
C ALA A 302 -18.16 14.46 11.98
N PRO A 303 -18.50 15.47 11.15
CA PRO A 303 -19.89 15.93 11.06
C PRO A 303 -20.85 14.93 10.38
N HIS A 304 -20.35 13.80 9.85
CA HIS A 304 -21.10 12.93 8.92
C HIS A 304 -21.16 11.45 9.34
N GLY A 305 -20.86 11.14 10.61
CA GLY A 305 -21.07 9.80 11.17
C GLY A 305 -22.32 9.77 12.05
N PRO A 306 -23.16 8.72 12.02
CA PRO A 306 -24.16 8.53 13.07
C PRO A 306 -23.47 8.56 14.44
N ALA A 307 -24.11 9.21 15.41
CA ALA A 307 -23.63 9.28 16.79
C ALA A 307 -23.31 7.86 17.30
N PRO A 308 -22.23 7.67 18.09
CA PRO A 308 -21.89 6.37 18.61
C PRO A 308 -23.02 5.90 19.54
N ALA A 309 -23.73 4.84 19.14
CA ALA A 309 -24.30 3.96 20.14
C ALA A 309 -23.11 3.31 20.84
N ALA A 310 -22.91 3.63 22.12
CA ALA A 310 -21.97 2.93 23.00
C ALA A 310 -22.48 1.50 23.19
N GLY A 311 -22.25 0.64 22.20
CA GLY A 311 -22.36 -0.80 22.35
C GLY A 311 -21.06 -1.32 22.95
N PRO A 312 -21.11 -2.22 23.95
CA PRO A 312 -19.90 -2.82 24.47
C PRO A 312 -19.16 -3.54 23.34
N VAL A 313 -17.88 -3.23 23.18
CA VAL A 313 -16.97 -4.00 22.32
C VAL A 313 -16.74 -5.34 23.01
N THR A 314 -17.66 -6.29 22.82
CA THR A 314 -17.41 -7.70 23.14
C THR A 314 -16.60 -8.30 22.00
N GLY A 315 -15.32 -7.96 22.02
CA GLY A 315 -14.27 -8.74 21.39
C GLY A 315 -13.27 -9.07 22.49
N THR A 316 -13.64 -9.99 23.38
CA THR A 316 -12.69 -10.59 24.30
C THR A 316 -11.69 -11.35 23.46
N ALA A 317 -10.64 -10.67 23.00
CA ALA A 317 -9.37 -11.35 22.80
C ALA A 317 -9.03 -11.98 24.16
N PRO A 318 -8.64 -13.27 24.23
CA PRO A 318 -8.11 -13.82 25.46
C PRO A 318 -7.01 -12.86 25.94
N GLY A 319 -7.11 -12.42 27.18
CA GLY A 319 -6.13 -11.50 27.74
C GLY A 319 -4.73 -12.14 27.61
N PRO A 320 -3.69 -11.34 27.32
CA PRO A 320 -2.32 -11.83 27.40
C PRO A 320 -2.07 -12.29 28.84
N GLY A 321 -2.06 -13.61 29.05
CA GLY A 321 -1.85 -14.20 30.38
C GLY A 321 -2.73 -15.39 30.74
N ASP A 322 -3.78 -15.71 29.97
CA ASP A 322 -4.52 -16.94 30.25
C ASP A 322 -3.68 -18.15 29.80
N PRO A 323 -3.26 -19.04 30.73
CA PRO A 323 -2.44 -20.18 30.39
C PRO A 323 -3.22 -21.11 29.45
N HIS A 324 -2.60 -21.50 28.34
CA HIS A 324 -3.18 -22.47 27.43
C HIS A 324 -3.25 -23.84 28.11
N ARG A 325 -4.43 -24.47 28.09
CA ARG A 325 -4.69 -25.73 28.80
C ARG A 325 -4.62 -26.91 27.85
N VAL A 326 -3.93 -27.96 28.25
CA VAL A 326 -3.71 -29.17 27.45
C VAL A 326 -3.89 -30.40 28.32
N GLU A 327 -4.68 -31.36 27.84
CA GLU A 327 -4.77 -32.70 28.45
C GLU A 327 -3.47 -33.47 28.23
N CYS A 328 -2.76 -33.77 29.32
CA CYS A 328 -1.48 -34.46 29.31
C CYS A 328 -1.47 -35.55 30.39
N ARG A 329 -1.29 -36.81 29.98
CA ARG A 329 -1.27 -37.97 30.89
C ARG A 329 -2.53 -38.10 31.78
N GLY A 330 -3.67 -37.62 31.31
CA GLY A 330 -4.95 -37.70 32.04
C GLY A 330 -5.23 -36.52 32.97
N GLU A 331 -4.36 -35.51 32.99
CA GLU A 331 -4.53 -34.28 33.76
C GLU A 331 -4.47 -33.05 32.86
N THR A 332 -5.18 -31.98 33.24
CA THR A 332 -5.13 -30.70 32.53
C THR A 332 -3.90 -29.90 32.95
N HIS A 333 -2.91 -29.80 32.06
CA HIS A 333 -1.69 -29.02 32.27
C HIS A 333 -1.82 -27.61 31.66
N ARG A 334 -1.10 -26.66 32.25
CA ARG A 334 -1.00 -25.26 31.83
C ARG A 334 0.30 -25.01 31.06
N ILE A 335 0.18 -24.26 29.98
CA ILE A 335 1.28 -23.73 29.19
C ILE A 335 1.27 -22.21 29.32
N ALA A 336 2.38 -21.65 29.76
CA ALA A 336 2.52 -20.21 29.96
C ALA A 336 3.97 -19.77 29.78
N LEU A 337 4.17 -18.46 29.62
CA LEU A 337 5.51 -17.88 29.66
C LEU A 337 6.07 -17.96 31.09
N ARG A 338 7.23 -18.57 31.25
CA ARG A 338 7.99 -18.60 32.52
C ARG A 338 9.45 -18.35 32.20
N HIS A 339 10.05 -17.36 32.87
CA HIS A 339 11.43 -16.93 32.59
C HIS A 339 11.68 -16.62 31.10
N GLY A 340 10.76 -15.87 30.47
CA GLY A 340 10.96 -15.39 29.11
C GLY A 340 10.78 -16.44 28.00
N VAL A 341 10.32 -17.66 28.32
CA VAL A 341 10.09 -18.74 27.36
C VAL A 341 8.75 -19.44 27.63
N LEU A 342 8.05 -19.82 26.56
CA LEU A 342 6.84 -20.65 26.62
C LEU A 342 7.16 -22.06 27.13
N THR A 343 6.58 -22.45 28.27
CA THR A 343 6.81 -23.74 28.88
C THR A 343 5.54 -24.34 29.48
N ALA A 344 5.54 -25.65 29.70
CA ALA A 344 4.49 -26.34 30.44
C ALA A 344 4.78 -26.21 31.94
N VAL A 345 4.08 -25.30 32.62
CA VAL A 345 4.40 -24.88 34.00
C VAL A 345 4.08 -25.94 35.04
N ASP A 346 3.25 -26.91 34.69
CA ASP A 346 2.88 -28.03 35.56
C ASP A 346 3.84 -29.24 35.45
N HIS A 347 4.95 -29.09 34.71
CA HIS A 347 6.03 -30.08 34.67
C HIS A 347 7.29 -29.56 35.36
N ASP A 348 8.01 -30.46 36.03
CA ASP A 348 9.37 -30.18 36.50
C ASP A 348 10.34 -29.98 35.31
N PRO A 349 11.27 -29.00 35.36
CA PRO A 349 12.21 -28.78 34.27
C PRO A 349 13.09 -29.99 33.92
N ALA A 350 13.46 -30.85 34.88
CA ALA A 350 14.23 -32.06 34.59
C ALA A 350 13.36 -33.11 33.89
N GLN A 351 12.08 -33.19 34.23
CA GLN A 351 11.12 -34.00 33.49
C GLN A 351 11.01 -33.54 32.04
N LEU A 352 10.82 -32.23 31.79
CA LEU A 352 10.73 -31.70 30.44
C LEU A 352 11.97 -32.02 29.60
N ARG A 353 13.17 -31.80 30.14
CA ARG A 353 14.43 -32.14 29.45
C ARG A 353 14.52 -33.62 29.08
N ARG A 354 14.13 -34.53 29.98
CA ARG A 354 14.12 -35.97 29.70
C ARG A 354 13.16 -36.32 28.57
N GLU A 355 11.97 -35.74 28.57
CA GLU A 355 10.96 -35.99 27.54
C GLU A 355 11.37 -35.41 26.18
N GLU A 356 12.02 -34.23 26.16
CA GLU A 356 12.61 -33.65 24.96
C GLU A 356 13.73 -34.53 24.36
N LEU A 357 14.58 -35.14 25.20
CA LEU A 357 15.60 -36.10 24.76
C LEU A 357 14.97 -37.34 24.13
N LEU A 358 13.88 -37.87 24.71
CA LEU A 358 13.16 -39.01 24.13
C LEU A 358 12.61 -38.65 22.74
N VAL A 359 12.07 -37.45 22.56
CA VAL A 359 11.60 -36.96 21.26
C VAL A 359 12.74 -36.86 20.26
N ALA A 360 13.90 -36.33 20.67
CA ALA A 360 15.08 -36.24 19.80
C ALA A 360 15.58 -37.61 19.34
N LEU A 361 15.38 -38.66 20.14
CA LEU A 361 15.71 -40.05 19.81
C LEU A 361 14.59 -40.78 19.04
N GLY A 362 13.53 -40.09 18.60
CA GLY A 362 12.43 -40.64 17.81
C GLY A 362 11.24 -41.17 18.63
N GLY A 363 11.23 -40.94 19.95
CA GLY A 363 10.11 -41.26 20.82
C GLY A 363 8.91 -40.31 20.66
N PRO A 364 7.71 -40.72 21.12
CA PRO A 364 6.51 -39.88 21.02
C PRO A 364 6.59 -38.68 21.98
N ALA A 365 6.26 -37.50 21.48
CA ALA A 365 6.21 -36.27 22.29
C ALA A 365 4.97 -36.21 23.18
N LEU A 366 5.14 -35.73 24.42
CA LEU A 366 4.03 -35.40 25.30
C LEU A 366 3.07 -34.39 24.64
N PRO A 367 1.76 -34.45 24.92
CA PRO A 367 0.79 -33.45 24.47
C PRO A 367 1.26 -32.00 24.68
N CYS A 368 1.78 -31.66 25.87
CA CYS A 368 2.31 -30.33 26.15
C CYS A 368 3.48 -29.94 25.24
N LEU A 369 4.46 -30.85 25.05
CA LEU A 369 5.61 -30.59 24.18
C LEU A 369 5.20 -30.45 22.70
N ARG A 370 4.17 -31.18 22.25
CA ARG A 370 3.61 -31.03 20.89
C ARG A 370 2.98 -29.66 20.69
N VAL A 371 2.24 -29.16 21.68
CA VAL A 371 1.62 -27.83 21.62
C VAL A 371 2.68 -26.73 21.62
N ILE A 372 3.71 -26.84 22.47
CA ILE A 372 4.84 -25.91 22.46
C ILE A 372 5.57 -25.95 21.11
N ASP A 373 5.89 -27.14 20.59
CA ASP A 373 6.54 -27.28 19.28
C ASP A 373 5.70 -26.67 18.14
N ALA A 374 4.38 -26.90 18.15
CA ALA A 374 3.46 -26.29 17.19
C ALA A 374 3.46 -24.75 17.30
N ALA A 375 3.47 -24.19 18.51
CA ALA A 375 3.55 -22.75 18.73
C ALA A 375 4.87 -22.16 18.20
N HIS A 376 6.01 -22.86 18.39
CA HIS A 376 7.30 -22.41 17.87
C HIS A 376 7.40 -22.46 16.33
N ARG A 377 6.75 -23.45 15.68
CA ARG A 377 6.87 -23.65 14.22
C ARG A 377 5.78 -22.93 13.43
N SER A 378 4.53 -23.09 13.82
CA SER A 378 3.36 -22.61 13.08
C SER A 378 2.26 -22.14 14.05
N PRO A 379 2.51 -21.04 14.78
CA PRO A 379 1.55 -20.53 15.73
C PRO A 379 0.25 -20.09 15.05
N GLU A 380 -0.87 -20.15 15.77
CA GLU A 380 -2.17 -19.67 15.26
C GLU A 380 -2.13 -18.19 14.83
N ALA A 381 -1.27 -17.39 15.47
CA ALA A 381 -1.04 -15.99 15.13
C ALA A 381 -0.21 -15.77 13.85
N LEU A 382 0.37 -16.81 13.24
CA LEU A 382 1.25 -16.72 12.07
C LEU A 382 0.64 -15.94 10.88
N PRO A 383 -0.66 -16.09 10.52
CA PRO A 383 -1.26 -15.27 9.48
C PRO A 383 -1.19 -13.76 9.78
N ALA A 384 -1.42 -13.36 11.04
CA ALA A 384 -1.35 -11.96 11.46
C ALA A 384 0.11 -11.45 11.51
N VAL A 385 1.07 -12.30 11.85
CA VAL A 385 2.52 -12.01 11.75
C VAL A 385 2.91 -11.79 10.29
N ARG A 386 2.48 -12.67 9.38
CA ARG A 386 2.71 -12.54 7.93
C ARG A 386 2.16 -11.23 7.38
N GLU A 387 0.92 -10.86 7.74
CA GLU A 387 0.31 -9.60 7.30
C GLU A 387 1.10 -8.38 7.80
N ARG A 388 1.51 -8.38 9.07
CA ARG A 388 2.38 -7.33 9.62
C ARG A 388 3.69 -7.22 8.85
N LEU A 389 4.40 -8.32 8.64
CA LEU A 389 5.66 -8.35 7.89
C LEU A 389 5.47 -7.87 6.43
N ARG A 390 4.41 -8.30 5.75
CA ARG A 390 4.05 -7.86 4.38
C ARG A 390 3.82 -6.36 4.30
N HIS A 391 3.24 -5.76 5.34
CA HIS A 391 3.01 -4.33 5.45
C HIS A 391 4.18 -3.54 6.06
N GLY A 392 5.27 -4.24 6.40
CA GLY A 392 6.51 -3.71 6.94
C GLY A 392 6.51 -3.46 8.45
N ASP A 393 5.48 -3.90 9.17
CA ASP A 393 5.35 -3.78 10.63
C ASP A 393 6.13 -4.88 11.34
N VAL A 394 7.45 -4.82 11.21
CA VAL A 394 8.37 -5.79 11.84
C VAL A 394 8.27 -5.70 13.36
N ALA A 395 8.19 -4.49 13.92
CA ALA A 395 8.09 -4.32 15.37
C ALA A 395 6.80 -4.93 15.92
N GLY A 396 5.65 -4.71 15.27
CA GLY A 396 4.40 -5.35 15.68
C GLY A 396 4.42 -6.86 15.45
N ALA A 397 5.08 -7.35 14.41
CA ALA A 397 5.24 -8.79 14.16
C ALA A 397 6.05 -9.46 15.26
N LEU A 398 7.19 -8.88 15.63
CA LEU A 398 8.05 -9.36 16.70
C LEU A 398 7.35 -9.28 18.06
N ALA A 399 6.62 -8.19 18.37
CA ALA A 399 5.86 -8.09 19.61
C ALA A 399 4.81 -9.20 19.76
N VAL A 400 4.17 -9.64 18.67
CA VAL A 400 3.25 -10.79 18.70
C VAL A 400 4.00 -12.10 18.97
N VAL A 401 5.16 -12.29 18.33
CA VAL A 401 5.98 -13.50 18.51
C VAL A 401 6.55 -13.56 19.93
N GLU A 402 7.14 -12.47 20.42
CA GLU A 402 7.66 -12.32 21.78
C GLU A 402 6.55 -12.48 22.83
N GLY A 403 5.36 -11.95 22.58
CA GLY A 403 4.21 -12.14 23.46
C GLY A 403 3.70 -13.59 23.51
N LEU A 404 3.95 -14.39 22.47
CA LEU A 404 3.52 -15.78 22.38
C LEU A 404 4.57 -16.77 22.89
N LEU A 405 5.82 -16.61 22.45
CA LEU A 405 6.91 -17.55 22.71
C LEU A 405 7.82 -17.08 23.85
N GLY A 406 7.78 -15.78 24.15
CA GLY A 406 8.68 -15.11 25.07
C GLY A 406 9.90 -14.50 24.36
N PRO A 407 10.53 -13.47 24.95
CA PRO A 407 11.67 -12.77 24.36
C PRO A 407 12.93 -13.64 24.25
N ASP A 408 13.08 -14.66 25.10
CA ASP A 408 14.24 -15.55 25.13
C ASP A 408 14.03 -16.83 24.30
N ALA A 409 12.95 -16.89 23.52
CA ALA A 409 12.61 -18.05 22.72
C ALA A 409 13.58 -18.25 21.55
N VAL A 410 14.16 -19.45 21.46
CA VAL A 410 14.89 -19.89 20.26
C VAL A 410 13.88 -20.38 19.22
N LEU A 411 13.91 -19.78 18.04
CA LEU A 411 13.04 -20.17 16.93
C LEU A 411 13.42 -21.56 16.41
N ARG A 412 12.41 -22.42 16.28
CA ARG A 412 12.56 -23.76 15.70
C ARG A 412 12.33 -23.71 14.19
N ASP A 413 12.85 -24.70 13.49
CA ASP A 413 12.61 -24.85 12.05
C ASP A 413 11.13 -25.03 11.75
N GLY A 414 10.61 -24.17 10.89
CA GLY A 414 9.24 -24.19 10.45
C GLY A 414 8.76 -22.87 9.86
N PRO A 415 7.47 -22.79 9.52
CA PRO A 415 6.89 -21.66 8.81
C PRO A 415 7.14 -20.28 9.45
N LEU A 416 7.15 -20.17 10.79
CA LEU A 416 7.43 -18.91 11.47
C LEU A 416 8.86 -18.41 11.20
N ARG A 417 9.85 -19.30 11.37
CA ARG A 417 11.26 -18.99 11.14
C ARG A 417 11.51 -18.61 9.69
N GLU A 418 10.97 -19.39 8.75
CA GLU A 418 11.06 -19.13 7.31
C GLU A 418 10.53 -17.74 6.93
N GLU A 419 9.39 -17.32 7.49
CA GLU A 419 8.81 -15.99 7.22
C GLU A 419 9.69 -14.85 7.77
N LEU A 420 10.27 -15.02 8.95
CA LEU A 420 11.17 -14.03 9.56
C LEU A 420 12.49 -13.94 8.80
N GLU A 421 13.09 -15.06 8.41
CA GLU A 421 14.29 -15.11 7.57
C GLU A 421 14.03 -14.48 6.20
N SER A 422 12.89 -14.80 5.58
CA SER A 422 12.47 -14.19 4.31
C SER A 422 12.28 -12.68 4.42
N ALA A 423 11.71 -12.19 5.53
CA ALA A 423 11.58 -10.76 5.79
C ALA A 423 12.94 -10.07 6.01
N ALA A 424 13.88 -10.75 6.69
CA ALA A 424 15.23 -10.26 6.91
C ALA A 424 16.02 -10.17 5.58
N ALA A 425 15.99 -11.23 4.75
CA ALA A 425 16.64 -11.24 3.44
C ALA A 425 16.15 -10.10 2.54
N ARG A 426 14.83 -9.91 2.44
CA ARG A 426 14.26 -8.78 1.66
C ARG A 426 14.70 -7.41 2.18
N ARG A 427 14.96 -7.27 3.48
CA ARG A 427 15.47 -6.00 4.05
C ARG A 427 16.91 -5.74 3.60
N VAL A 428 17.71 -6.78 3.38
CA VAL A 428 19.05 -6.66 2.78
C VAL A 428 18.92 -6.15 1.34
N ASP A 429 18.02 -6.71 0.53
CA ASP A 429 17.77 -6.24 -0.84
C ASP A 429 17.40 -4.75 -0.89
N HIS A 430 16.54 -4.32 0.05
CA HIS A 430 16.21 -2.90 0.20
C HIS A 430 17.43 -2.04 0.57
N GLY A 431 18.30 -2.54 1.46
CA GLY A 431 19.55 -1.88 1.82
C GLY A 431 20.49 -1.71 0.62
N LEU A 432 20.67 -2.76 -0.18
CA LEU A 432 21.47 -2.76 -1.41
C LEU A 432 20.92 -1.77 -2.45
N PHE A 433 19.59 -1.72 -2.61
CA PHE A 433 18.94 -0.71 -3.44
C PHE A 433 19.26 0.71 -2.96
N ARG A 434 19.14 0.96 -1.65
CA ARG A 434 19.38 2.27 -1.05
C ARG A 434 20.82 2.73 -1.14
N SER A 435 21.79 1.82 -1.08
CA SER A 435 23.21 2.14 -1.22
C SER A 435 23.67 2.24 -2.68
N GLY A 436 22.79 1.98 -3.65
CA GLY A 436 23.16 1.93 -5.07
C GLY A 436 24.02 0.71 -5.44
N LEU A 437 24.17 -0.27 -4.56
CA LEU A 437 25.01 -1.45 -4.73
C LEU A 437 24.24 -2.59 -5.43
N VAL A 438 23.70 -2.31 -6.62
CA VAL A 438 22.93 -3.30 -7.38
C VAL A 438 23.83 -4.08 -8.33
N THR A 439 24.07 -5.35 -8.03
CA THR A 439 24.79 -6.29 -8.90
C THR A 439 23.86 -6.79 -10.02
N VAL A 440 23.74 -6.03 -11.12
CA VAL A 440 23.08 -6.45 -12.38
C VAL A 440 21.58 -6.80 -12.25
N HIS A 441 20.73 -6.11 -13.02
CA HIS A 441 19.29 -6.37 -13.07
C HIS A 441 19.00 -7.78 -13.63
N PRO A 442 18.26 -8.68 -12.93
CA PRO A 442 17.81 -9.95 -13.50
C PRO A 442 16.84 -9.78 -14.69
N GLY A 443 16.37 -8.55 -14.94
CA GLY A 443 15.46 -8.20 -16.04
C GLY A 443 16.10 -7.47 -17.23
N ALA A 444 17.43 -7.26 -17.25
CA ALA A 444 18.11 -6.54 -18.33
C ALA A 444 18.46 -7.43 -19.55
N ALA A 445 17.73 -8.54 -19.76
CA ALA A 445 17.75 -9.29 -21.01
C ALA A 445 16.45 -9.03 -21.79
N VAL A 446 16.29 -7.80 -22.26
CA VAL A 446 15.35 -7.46 -23.34
C VAL A 446 16.21 -7.10 -24.55
N PRO A 447 16.17 -7.84 -25.67
CA PRO A 447 16.95 -7.47 -26.84
C PRO A 447 16.29 -6.26 -27.49
N GLY A 448 16.85 -5.08 -27.23
CA GLY A 448 16.56 -3.86 -27.97
C GLY A 448 17.04 -4.01 -29.41
N GLY A 449 16.12 -3.91 -30.36
CA GLY A 449 16.44 -3.74 -31.76
C GLY A 449 17.06 -2.37 -32.00
N GLY A 450 18.22 -2.35 -32.64
CA GLY A 450 18.92 -1.13 -33.06
C GLY A 450 20.09 -1.51 -33.96
N ASN A 451 19.99 -1.16 -35.23
CA ASN A 451 20.96 -1.42 -36.28
C ASN A 451 22.29 -0.65 -36.05
N ALA A 452 23.42 -1.35 -36.11
CA ALA A 452 24.70 -0.85 -36.63
C ALA A 452 25.63 -2.05 -36.97
N PRO A 453 26.51 -1.96 -38.00
CA PRO A 453 27.13 -3.12 -38.63
C PRO A 453 28.56 -3.41 -38.14
N GLY A 454 28.96 -4.69 -38.20
CA GLY A 454 30.35 -5.10 -38.51
C GLY A 454 31.15 -5.87 -37.45
N ALA A 455 31.48 -7.13 -37.81
CA ALA A 455 32.50 -8.06 -37.26
C ALA A 455 32.34 -8.58 -35.80
N GLY A 456 32.48 -9.86 -35.43
CA GLY A 456 32.86 -11.10 -36.10
C GLY A 456 32.54 -12.29 -35.16
N ARG A 457 32.36 -13.49 -35.73
CA ARG A 457 31.74 -14.72 -35.18
C ARG A 457 32.54 -15.37 -34.03
N SER A 458 31.93 -16.07 -33.07
CA SER A 458 31.68 -17.55 -33.10
C SER A 458 30.78 -17.97 -31.91
N ALA A 459 29.57 -18.49 -32.09
CA ALA A 459 29.15 -19.89 -32.29
C ALA A 459 28.78 -20.66 -30.98
N ALA A 460 27.46 -20.77 -30.70
CA ALA A 460 26.86 -21.95 -30.04
C ALA A 460 25.31 -21.95 -30.14
N GLY A 461 24.76 -22.96 -30.84
CA GLY A 461 23.52 -23.70 -30.52
C GLY A 461 22.15 -23.00 -30.56
N ARG A 462 21.55 -22.80 -31.74
CA ARG A 462 20.10 -22.51 -31.88
C ARG A 462 19.30 -23.82 -32.05
N ARG A 463 18.33 -24.06 -31.15
CA ARG A 463 17.21 -25.00 -31.38
C ARG A 463 16.11 -24.31 -32.21
N PRO A 464 15.54 -24.93 -33.26
CA PRO A 464 14.48 -24.30 -34.06
C PRO A 464 13.11 -24.37 -33.36
N ARG A 465 12.32 -23.30 -33.51
CA ARG A 465 10.89 -23.28 -33.15
C ARG A 465 10.07 -23.95 -34.26
N PRO A 466 9.06 -24.78 -33.94
CA PRO A 466 8.20 -25.40 -34.94
C PRO A 466 7.19 -24.40 -35.54
N ASP A 467 7.05 -24.43 -36.86
CA ASP A 467 6.09 -23.67 -37.68
C ASP A 467 4.93 -24.59 -38.15
N ARG A 468 3.86 -23.97 -38.65
CA ARG A 468 2.48 -24.40 -38.92
C ARG A 468 2.30 -25.52 -39.97
N ARG A 469 3.28 -26.41 -40.19
CA ARG A 469 3.25 -27.47 -41.22
C ARG A 469 3.65 -28.87 -40.74
N THR A 470 3.60 -29.20 -39.45
CA THR A 470 3.97 -30.54 -38.96
C THR A 470 2.74 -31.45 -38.71
N PRO A 471 2.71 -32.73 -39.15
CA PRO A 471 1.49 -33.56 -39.24
C PRO A 471 1.06 -34.22 -37.92
N SER A 472 -0.21 -34.68 -37.89
CA SER A 472 -0.97 -35.17 -36.73
C SER A 472 -0.75 -36.65 -36.35
N ALA A 473 -0.34 -36.87 -35.08
CA ALA A 473 -0.60 -37.95 -34.09
C ALA A 473 -0.70 -39.45 -34.53
N PRO A 474 -0.28 -40.40 -33.66
CA PRO A 474 -1.15 -40.88 -32.57
C PRO A 474 -0.39 -41.05 -31.23
N ARG A 475 -0.92 -40.64 -30.06
CA ARG A 475 -2.08 -41.11 -29.28
C ARG A 475 -1.77 -42.37 -28.44
N ARG A 476 -2.14 -42.26 -27.14
CA ARG A 476 -2.23 -43.27 -26.05
C ARG A 476 -1.00 -43.34 -25.15
N LYS A 477 -1.07 -43.42 -23.82
CA LYS A 477 -2.17 -43.60 -22.84
C LYS A 477 -1.49 -43.30 -21.48
N ARG A 478 -1.97 -42.42 -20.61
CA ARG A 478 -2.81 -42.72 -19.43
C ARG A 478 -3.03 -41.37 -18.72
N SER A 479 -4.21 -40.78 -18.87
CA SER A 479 -5.33 -40.88 -17.93
C SER A 479 -5.09 -40.10 -16.63
N SER A 480 -5.71 -38.92 -16.47
CA SER A 480 -7.09 -38.72 -15.93
C SER A 480 -7.01 -38.60 -14.39
N ARG A 481 -7.64 -37.68 -13.65
CA ARG A 481 -8.95 -36.98 -13.64
C ARG A 481 -8.83 -35.99 -12.45
N ALA A 482 -9.66 -34.99 -12.20
CA ALA A 482 -10.67 -34.23 -12.92
C ALA A 482 -11.14 -33.14 -11.94
N ARG A 483 -11.53 -31.97 -12.46
CA ARG A 483 -12.26 -30.93 -11.73
C ARG A 483 -13.65 -30.85 -12.37
N PRO A 484 -14.77 -31.00 -11.65
CA PRO A 484 -16.08 -30.89 -12.27
C PRO A 484 -16.50 -29.43 -12.41
N ARG A 485 -17.00 -29.08 -13.60
CA ARG A 485 -17.91 -27.96 -13.85
C ARG A 485 -19.25 -28.58 -14.21
N THR A 486 -20.29 -28.26 -13.45
CA THR A 486 -21.68 -28.49 -13.86
C THR A 486 -22.31 -27.14 -14.16
N GLY A 487 -22.90 -27.08 -15.34
CA GLY A 487 -23.82 -26.04 -15.78
C GLY A 487 -24.55 -26.62 -16.97
N LEU A 488 -25.82 -26.95 -16.81
CA LEU A 488 -26.78 -27.08 -17.90
C LEU A 488 -28.17 -26.69 -17.37
N THR A 489 -28.65 -25.64 -18.01
CA THR A 489 -30.03 -25.19 -18.25
C THR A 489 -31.08 -26.30 -18.41
N ARG A 490 -32.27 -26.03 -17.88
CA ARG A 490 -33.45 -25.77 -18.71
C ARG A 490 -34.16 -24.54 -18.19
#